data_AF-A0A7J6UCC2-F1
#
_entry.id   AF-A0A7J6UCC2-F1
#
_cell.length_a   1.000
_cell.length_b   1.000
_cell.length_c   1.000
_cell.angle_alpha   90.00
_cell.angle_beta   90.00
_cell.angle_gamma   90.00
#
_symmetry.space_group_name_H-M   'P 1'
#
loop_
_entity.id
_entity.type
_entity.pdbx_description
1 polymer ?
#
loop_
_entity_poly.entity_id
_entity_poly.type
_entity_poly.pdbx_seq_one_letter_code
_entity_poly.pdbx_strand_id
1 'polypeptide(L)'
;GCVPVILSDDFILPFTAFLDWSQLCIRWPEERLAELYPFLKSIPDETVATLMHNVNAAACWFDWWSVADDCSPYIAIANELRDRASRVKKLGDLQNSAAGKFWNTPEEIVRRAGKRRSRFHVYSEQSFRMLTDDVSHESIWR
;
A
#
# COMPACT_ATOMS: atom_id res chain seq x y z
N GLY A 1 -10.63 -5.82 21.99
CA GLY A 1 -10.50 -5.38 20.58
C GLY A 1 -10.69 -6.57 19.67
N CYS A 2 -10.58 -6.38 18.36
CA CYS A 2 -10.62 -7.46 17.36
C CYS A 2 -9.43 -7.30 16.42
N VAL A 3 -8.99 -8.41 15.81
CA VAL A 3 -7.98 -8.39 14.75
C VAL A 3 -8.69 -8.28 13.40
N PRO A 4 -8.32 -7.31 12.54
CA PRO A 4 -8.91 -7.18 11.21
C PRO A 4 -8.46 -8.32 10.28
N VAL A 5 -9.40 -8.83 9.49
CA VAL A 5 -9.14 -9.76 8.38
C VAL A 5 -9.44 -9.03 7.07
N ILE A 6 -8.41 -8.81 6.26
CA ILE A 6 -8.53 -8.16 4.96
C ILE A 6 -8.77 -9.24 3.91
N LEU A 7 -9.97 -9.22 3.34
CA LEU A 7 -10.38 -10.22 2.35
C LEU A 7 -10.01 -9.84 0.92
N SER A 8 -9.82 -8.55 0.63
CA SER A 8 -9.71 -8.10 -0.75
C SER A 8 -8.28 -8.04 -1.26
N ASP A 9 -8.05 -8.68 -2.40
CA ASP A 9 -6.75 -8.77 -3.05
C ASP A 9 -6.35 -7.44 -3.73
N ASP A 10 -7.33 -6.65 -4.16
CA ASP A 10 -7.13 -5.35 -4.81
C ASP A 10 -7.18 -4.16 -3.83
N PHE A 11 -7.39 -4.41 -2.54
CA PHE A 11 -7.46 -3.34 -1.55
C PHE A 11 -6.07 -2.81 -1.21
N ILE A 12 -5.81 -1.56 -1.62
CA ILE A 12 -4.58 -0.86 -1.29
C ILE A 12 -4.69 -0.35 0.16
N LEU A 13 -3.93 -0.98 1.04
CA LEU A 13 -3.87 -0.58 2.44
C LEU A 13 -3.23 0.81 2.59
N PRO A 14 -3.81 1.70 3.42
CA PRO A 14 -3.25 3.02 3.62
C PRO A 14 -1.96 2.95 4.46
N PHE A 15 -1.12 3.98 4.31
CA PHE A 15 0.04 4.20 5.17
C PHE A 15 1.07 3.06 5.21
N THR A 16 1.12 2.22 4.17
CA THR A 16 2.07 1.10 4.05
C THR A 16 3.54 1.54 4.06
N ALA A 17 3.81 2.83 3.86
CA ALA A 17 5.14 3.42 3.98
C ALA A 17 5.72 3.33 5.41
N PHE A 18 4.86 3.29 6.44
CA PHE A 18 5.30 3.26 7.84
C PHE A 18 4.47 2.33 8.74
N LEU A 19 3.36 1.77 8.26
CA LEU A 19 2.62 0.70 8.93
C LEU A 19 2.90 -0.66 8.28
N ASP A 20 3.41 -1.60 9.06
CA ASP A 20 3.56 -2.99 8.65
C ASP A 20 2.25 -3.75 8.89
N TRP A 21 1.44 -3.85 7.84
CA TRP A 21 0.15 -4.54 7.89
C TRP A 21 0.24 -6.04 8.16
N SER A 22 1.40 -6.68 7.93
CA SER A 22 1.60 -8.09 8.27
C SER A 22 1.53 -8.35 9.77
N GLN A 23 1.78 -7.31 10.58
CA GLN A 23 1.74 -7.34 12.04
C GLN A 23 0.41 -6.86 12.62
N LEU A 24 -0.49 -6.33 11.79
CA LEU A 24 -1.74 -5.68 12.21
C LEU A 24 -2.99 -6.44 11.76
N CYS A 25 -2.89 -7.23 10.69
CA CYS A 25 -4.06 -7.89 10.12
C CYS A 25 -3.71 -9.26 9.58
N ILE A 26 -4.75 -10.06 9.38
CA ILE A 26 -4.68 -11.28 8.60
C ILE A 26 -5.15 -10.93 7.20
N ARG A 27 -4.33 -11.16 6.17
CA ARG A 27 -4.80 -11.09 4.78
C ARG A 27 -5.25 -12.45 4.32
N TRP A 28 -6.37 -12.50 3.61
CA TRP A 28 -6.95 -13.73 3.10
C TRP A 28 -7.41 -13.55 1.66
N PRO A 29 -7.11 -14.48 0.75
CA PRO A 29 -7.50 -14.36 -0.65
C PRO A 29 -9.01 -14.53 -0.84
N GLU A 30 -9.63 -13.71 -1.70
CA GLU A 30 -11.08 -13.71 -1.93
C GLU A 30 -11.58 -15.09 -2.41
N GLU A 31 -10.79 -15.75 -3.26
CA GLU A 31 -11.14 -17.02 -3.91
C GLU A 31 -11.27 -18.20 -2.94
N ARG A 32 -10.66 -18.13 -1.75
CA ARG A 32 -10.64 -19.25 -0.78
C ARG A 32 -11.50 -18.99 0.45
N LEU A 33 -12.57 -18.22 0.31
CA LEU A 33 -13.41 -17.83 1.45
C LEU A 33 -13.99 -19.03 2.24
N ALA A 34 -14.26 -20.16 1.56
CA ALA A 34 -14.76 -21.38 2.20
C ALA A 34 -13.79 -21.95 3.27
N GLU A 35 -12.49 -21.72 3.12
CA GLU A 35 -11.45 -22.23 4.01
C GLU A 35 -11.07 -21.22 5.11
N LEU A 36 -11.60 -19.99 5.05
CA LEU A 36 -11.27 -18.91 5.99
C LEU A 36 -11.58 -19.30 7.43
N TYR A 37 -12.77 -19.83 7.70
CA TYR A 37 -13.19 -20.11 9.07
C TYR A 37 -12.38 -21.23 9.75
N PRO A 38 -12.12 -22.38 9.10
CA PRO A 38 -11.17 -23.37 9.60
C PRO A 38 -9.78 -22.78 9.86
N PHE A 39 -9.29 -21.93 8.94
CA PHE A 39 -8.00 -21.27 9.10
C PHE A 39 -7.98 -20.36 10.33
N LEU A 40 -8.97 -19.46 10.50
CA LEU A 40 -9.02 -18.56 11.65
C LEU A 40 -9.07 -19.30 12.99
N LYS A 41 -9.76 -20.45 13.04
CA LYS A 41 -9.77 -21.33 14.23
C LYS A 41 -8.43 -22.00 14.51
N SER A 42 -7.62 -22.19 13.49
CA SER A 42 -6.31 -22.84 13.62
C SER A 42 -5.23 -21.90 14.17
N ILE A 43 -5.48 -20.59 14.20
CA ILE A 43 -4.54 -19.59 14.67
C ILE A 43 -4.41 -19.68 16.21
N PRO A 44 -3.19 -19.81 16.75
CA PRO A 44 -2.99 -19.82 18.20
C PRO A 44 -3.42 -18.52 18.87
N ASP A 45 -3.98 -18.63 20.08
CA ASP A 45 -4.42 -17.46 20.86
C ASP A 45 -3.29 -16.46 21.12
N GLU A 46 -2.05 -16.94 21.29
CA GLU A 46 -0.87 -16.09 21.44
C GLU A 46 -0.66 -15.19 20.22
N THR A 47 -0.77 -15.75 19.01
CA THR A 47 -0.67 -14.98 17.76
C THR A 47 -1.78 -13.93 17.67
N VAL A 48 -3.01 -14.29 18.04
CA VAL A 48 -4.14 -13.34 18.07
C VAL A 48 -3.89 -12.23 19.09
N ALA A 49 -3.35 -12.55 20.26
CA ALA A 49 -3.00 -11.57 21.28
C ALA A 49 -1.92 -10.59 20.81
N THR A 50 -0.88 -11.08 20.13
CA THR A 50 0.16 -10.24 19.51
C THR A 50 -0.42 -9.32 18.46
N LEU A 51 -1.23 -9.83 17.52
CA LEU A 51 -1.88 -9.02 16.49
C LEU A 51 -2.78 -7.95 17.13
N MET A 52 -3.57 -8.32 18.14
CA MET A 52 -4.44 -7.38 18.84
C MET A 52 -3.64 -6.30 19.60
N HIS A 53 -2.51 -6.65 20.21
CA HIS A 53 -1.61 -5.68 20.83
C HIS A 53 -1.09 -4.67 19.80
N ASN A 54 -0.61 -5.15 18.66
CA ASN A 54 -0.09 -4.30 17.59
C ASN A 54 -1.17 -3.38 16.99
N VAL A 55 -2.38 -3.90 16.77
CA VAL A 55 -3.53 -3.10 16.32
C VAL A 55 -3.84 -1.97 17.30
N ASN A 56 -3.86 -2.26 18.59
CA ASN A 56 -4.11 -1.24 19.60
C ASN A 56 -3.00 -0.19 19.64
N ALA A 57 -1.74 -0.60 19.49
CA ALA A 57 -0.60 0.32 19.43
C ALA A 57 -0.65 1.23 18.19
N ALA A 58 -1.16 0.73 17.07
CA ALA A 58 -1.33 1.48 15.83
C ALA A 58 -2.67 2.23 15.69
N ALA A 59 -3.59 2.06 16.65
CA ALA A 59 -4.97 2.54 16.54
C ALA A 59 -5.08 4.05 16.33
N CYS A 60 -4.17 4.83 16.90
CA CYS A 60 -4.14 6.29 16.77
C CYS A 60 -3.98 6.76 15.32
N TRP A 61 -3.38 5.96 14.42
CA TRP A 61 -3.28 6.28 12.99
C TRP A 61 -4.63 6.22 12.25
N PHE A 62 -5.65 5.67 12.88
CA PHE A 62 -7.01 5.54 12.35
C PHE A 62 -8.05 6.32 13.17
N ASP A 63 -7.63 7.00 14.24
CA ASP A 63 -8.49 7.82 15.08
C ASP A 63 -8.52 9.28 14.57
N TRP A 64 -9.55 9.62 13.81
CA TRP A 64 -9.78 10.96 13.28
C TRP A 64 -10.09 12.01 14.36
N TRP A 65 -10.37 11.58 15.59
CA TRP A 65 -10.60 12.44 16.74
C TRP A 65 -9.38 12.53 17.68
N SER A 66 -8.26 11.91 17.31
CA SER A 66 -7.04 11.95 18.10
C SER A 66 -6.59 13.39 18.35
N VAL A 67 -6.35 13.70 19.63
CA VAL A 67 -5.73 14.95 20.09
C VAL A 67 -4.21 14.82 20.24
N ALA A 68 -3.63 13.69 19.82
CA ALA A 68 -2.19 13.47 19.92
C ALA A 68 -1.43 14.26 18.84
N ASP A 69 -0.28 14.83 19.23
CA ASP A 69 0.53 15.69 18.37
C ASP A 69 1.42 14.90 17.38
N ASP A 70 1.61 13.60 17.61
CA ASP A 70 2.54 12.73 16.87
C ASP A 70 1.87 11.54 16.17
N CYS A 71 0.63 11.20 16.54
CA CYS A 71 -0.12 10.10 15.94
C CYS A 71 -1.58 10.47 15.64
N SER A 72 -1.89 10.64 14.35
CA SER A 72 -3.25 10.82 13.85
C SER A 72 -3.34 10.51 12.35
N PRO A 73 -4.54 10.21 11.82
CA PRO A 73 -4.74 10.05 10.38
C PRO A 73 -4.33 11.30 9.56
N TYR A 74 -4.47 12.50 10.14
CA TYR A 74 -4.07 13.74 9.47
C TYR A 74 -2.56 13.82 9.25
N ILE A 75 -1.76 13.46 10.27
CA ILE A 75 -0.30 13.43 10.19
C ILE A 75 0.14 12.38 9.16
N ALA A 76 -0.47 11.19 9.22
CA ALA A 76 -0.23 10.10 8.28
C ALA A 76 -0.42 10.53 6.81
N ILE A 77 -1.56 11.15 6.51
CA ILE A 77 -1.89 11.65 5.17
C ILE A 77 -0.93 12.77 4.76
N ALA A 78 -0.64 13.72 5.65
CA ALA A 78 0.27 14.82 5.35
C ALA A 78 1.67 14.33 5.00
N ASN A 79 2.18 13.32 5.70
CA ASN A 79 3.47 12.70 5.43
C ASN A 79 3.48 11.98 4.08
N GLU A 80 2.48 11.14 3.80
CA GLU A 80 2.35 10.44 2.52
C GLU A 80 2.27 11.42 1.33
N LEU A 81 1.49 12.50 1.47
CA LEU A 81 1.39 13.54 0.45
C LEU A 81 2.72 14.29 0.28
N ARG A 82 3.42 14.62 1.36
CA ARG A 82 4.75 15.25 1.30
C ARG A 82 5.74 14.37 0.57
N ASP A 83 5.73 13.06 0.86
CA ASP A 83 6.59 12.09 0.20
C ASP A 83 6.27 11.97 -1.28
N ARG A 84 4.99 11.86 -1.65
CA ARG A 84 4.55 11.85 -3.05
C ARG A 84 4.94 13.14 -3.77
N ALA A 85 4.72 14.29 -3.16
CA ALA A 85 5.11 15.58 -3.72
C ALA A 85 6.63 15.67 -3.93
N SER A 86 7.44 15.16 -3.00
CA SER A 86 8.90 15.12 -3.14
C SER A 86 9.35 14.20 -4.29
N ARG A 87 8.70 13.05 -4.47
CA ARG A 87 8.96 12.11 -5.57
C ARG A 87 8.56 12.70 -6.91
N VAL A 88 7.39 13.35 -6.99
CA VAL A 88 6.93 14.05 -8.19
C VAL A 88 7.83 15.24 -8.50
N LYS A 89 8.32 15.99 -7.49
CA LYS A 89 9.31 17.06 -7.69
C LYS A 89 10.61 16.49 -8.25
N LYS A 90 11.17 15.43 -7.66
CA LYS A 90 12.37 14.73 -8.17
C LYS A 90 12.18 14.23 -9.61
N LEU A 91 11.07 13.57 -9.90
CA LEU A 91 10.74 13.09 -11.25
C LEU A 91 10.54 14.25 -12.22
N GLY A 92 9.90 15.31 -11.75
CA GLY A 92 9.71 16.55 -12.48
C GLY A 92 11.03 17.29 -12.70
N ASP A 93 11.99 17.24 -11.79
CA ASP A 93 13.32 17.83 -11.96
C ASP A 93 14.14 17.03 -12.98
N LEU A 94 14.05 15.69 -12.96
CA LEU A 94 14.58 14.81 -14.02
C LEU A 94 13.90 15.06 -15.38
N GLN A 95 12.58 15.27 -15.40
CA GLN A 95 11.81 15.56 -16.62
C GLN A 95 11.97 17.02 -17.08
N ASN A 96 12.24 17.96 -16.19
CA ASN A 96 12.47 19.38 -16.50
C ASN A 96 13.79 19.63 -17.19
N SER A 97 14.76 18.73 -17.03
CA SER A 97 15.90 18.66 -17.94
C SER A 97 15.47 18.31 -19.39
N ALA A 98 14.20 17.94 -19.63
CA ALA A 98 13.64 17.52 -20.93
C ALA A 98 12.15 17.92 -21.17
N ALA A 99 11.73 19.12 -20.72
CA ALA A 99 10.41 19.78 -20.87
C ALA A 99 9.42 19.63 -19.68
N GLY A 100 9.01 20.78 -19.11
CA GLY A 100 8.14 20.91 -17.93
C GLY A 100 6.67 21.23 -18.22
N LYS A 101 5.79 21.50 -17.24
CA LYS A 101 5.63 20.98 -15.86
C LYS A 101 4.24 21.46 -15.34
N PHE A 102 3.52 20.56 -14.65
CA PHE A 102 2.48 20.80 -13.64
C PHE A 102 1.05 21.29 -13.99
N TRP A 103 0.17 20.95 -13.02
CA TRP A 103 -1.29 20.82 -13.06
C TRP A 103 -2.13 22.06 -13.39
N ASN A 104 -1.52 23.25 -13.54
CA ASN A 104 -2.24 24.48 -13.86
C ASN A 104 -1.77 25.12 -15.18
N THR A 105 -1.18 24.35 -16.09
CA THR A 105 -0.72 24.89 -17.38
C THR A 105 -1.91 25.03 -18.34
N PRO A 106 -2.19 26.23 -18.90
CA PRO A 106 -3.27 26.43 -19.87
C PRO A 106 -3.08 25.57 -21.14
N GLU A 107 -4.17 25.00 -21.66
CA GLU A 107 -4.17 24.01 -22.76
C GLU A 107 -3.39 24.45 -24.02
N GLU A 108 -3.37 25.75 -24.32
CA GLU A 108 -2.70 26.33 -25.49
C GLU A 108 -1.19 26.06 -25.51
N ILE A 109 -0.56 25.99 -24.34
CA ILE A 109 0.88 25.76 -24.20
C ILE A 109 1.20 24.26 -24.35
N VAL A 110 0.30 23.39 -23.88
CA VAL A 110 0.43 21.91 -23.98
C VAL A 110 0.29 21.43 -25.43
N ARG A 111 -0.61 22.05 -26.22
CA ARG A 111 -0.83 21.67 -27.63
C ARG A 111 0.39 21.91 -28.53
N ARG A 112 1.24 22.91 -28.21
CA ARG A 112 2.51 23.16 -28.93
C ARG A 112 3.60 22.12 -28.64
N ALA A 113 3.50 21.36 -27.54
CA ALA A 113 4.60 20.53 -27.03
C ALA A 113 4.65 19.08 -27.58
N GLY A 114 3.68 18.65 -28.39
CA GLY A 114 3.72 17.34 -29.06
C GLY A 114 3.44 16.13 -28.16
N LYS A 115 2.83 15.11 -28.77
CA LYS A 115 2.19 13.94 -28.13
C LYS A 115 3.22 13.06 -27.39
N ARG A 116 3.29 13.14 -26.06
CA ARG A 116 3.96 12.12 -25.23
C ARG A 116 2.95 11.14 -24.67
N ARG A 117 3.10 9.85 -25.03
CA ARG A 117 2.33 8.70 -24.52
C ARG A 117 2.39 8.67 -22.99
N SER A 118 1.23 8.48 -22.36
CA SER A 118 1.09 8.39 -20.90
C SER A 118 1.88 7.20 -20.35
N ARG A 119 2.63 7.45 -19.26
CA ARG A 119 3.51 6.51 -18.57
C ARG A 119 2.76 5.80 -17.43
N PHE A 120 1.64 5.14 -17.74
CA PHE A 120 1.07 4.15 -16.82
C PHE A 120 1.72 2.81 -17.13
N HIS A 121 2.36 2.20 -16.15
CA HIS A 121 2.86 0.84 -16.26
C HIS A 121 1.65 -0.09 -16.09
N VAL A 122 1.10 -0.56 -17.21
CA VAL A 122 0.18 -1.68 -17.22
C VAL A 122 1.05 -2.92 -17.10
N TYR A 123 0.95 -3.64 -15.98
CA TYR A 123 1.64 -4.92 -15.85
C TYR A 123 1.10 -5.86 -16.92
N SER A 124 1.99 -6.35 -17.79
CA SER A 124 1.64 -7.42 -18.72
C SER A 124 1.53 -8.74 -17.97
N GLU A 125 0.67 -9.64 -18.41
CA GLU A 125 0.50 -11.03 -17.96
C GLU A 125 1.83 -11.76 -17.61
N GLN A 126 2.91 -11.48 -18.32
CA GLN A 126 4.23 -12.09 -18.08
C GLN A 126 4.87 -11.67 -16.74
N SER A 127 4.53 -10.49 -16.20
CA SER A 127 5.02 -10.02 -14.91
C SER A 127 4.31 -10.70 -13.73
N PHE A 128 3.10 -11.22 -13.94
CA PHE A 128 2.36 -12.01 -12.95
C PHE A 128 2.97 -13.42 -12.82
N ARG A 129 3.41 -14.04 -13.94
CA ARG A 129 4.09 -15.34 -13.92
C ARG A 129 5.45 -15.34 -13.21
N MET A 130 6.23 -14.24 -13.32
CA MET A 130 7.51 -14.15 -12.60
C MET A 130 7.38 -14.16 -11.07
N LEU A 131 6.24 -13.74 -10.51
CA LEU A 131 5.99 -13.80 -9.07
C LEU A 131 5.50 -15.19 -8.61
N THR A 132 4.96 -16.01 -9.53
CA THR A 132 4.51 -17.37 -9.24
C THR A 132 5.58 -18.43 -9.52
N ASP A 133 6.56 -18.14 -10.39
CA ASP A 133 7.63 -19.07 -10.75
C ASP A 133 8.82 -19.03 -9.75
N ASP A 134 8.85 -18.09 -8.80
CA ASP A 134 9.84 -18.06 -7.70
C ASP A 134 9.42 -18.94 -6.49
N VAL A 135 8.30 -19.68 -6.61
CA VAL A 135 7.86 -20.69 -5.63
C VAL A 135 7.95 -22.09 -6.23
N SER A 136 8.99 -22.34 -7.02
CA SER A 136 9.46 -23.70 -7.28
C SER A 136 10.97 -23.77 -7.06
N HIS A 137 11.39 -23.90 -5.80
CA HIS A 137 12.47 -24.82 -5.46
C HIS A 137 12.45 -25.12 -3.96
N GLU A 138 12.28 -26.41 -3.67
CA GLU A 138 12.53 -27.08 -2.39
C GLU A 138 13.80 -26.54 -1.71
N SER A 139 13.73 -26.16 -0.43
CA SER A 139 14.81 -26.33 0.57
C SER A 139 14.57 -25.56 1.89
N ILE A 140 13.34 -25.53 2.42
CA ILE A 140 13.12 -25.14 3.82
C ILE A 140 12.18 -26.14 4.49
N TRP A 141 12.57 -27.41 4.43
CA TRP A 141 12.15 -28.45 5.38
C TRP A 141 13.32 -29.42 5.57
N ARG A 142 14.24 -29.06 6.47
CA ARG A 142 15.02 -29.95 7.32
C ARG A 142 15.23 -29.27 8.66
#